data_AF-A0A2E5CS85-F1
#
_entry.id   AF-A0A2E5CS85-F1
#
_cell.length_a   1.000
_cell.length_b   1.000
_cell.length_c   1.000
_cell.angle_alpha   90.00
_cell.angle_beta   90.00
_cell.angle_gamma   90.00
#
_symmetry.space_group_name_H-M   'P 1'
#
loop_
_entity.id
_entity.type
_entity.pdbx_description
1 polymer ?
#
loop_
_entity_poly.entity_id
_entity_poly.type
_entity_poly.pdbx_seq_one_letter_code
_entity_poly.pdbx_strand_id
1 'polypeptide(L)' 'MLKNNKEKKNQLKKLAHFSSIVTQMAAIILLGAYLGGYIDEKNNYTSPFFTIILSLIGVFLALYYMFNKVKTINGEE' A
#
# COMPACT_ATOMS: atom_id res chain seq x y z
N MET A 1 1.31 -33.10 -23.61
CA MET A 1 0.48 -32.48 -22.55
C MET A 1 1.23 -31.39 -21.74
N LEU A 2 2.08 -30.55 -22.36
CA LEU A 2 2.93 -29.57 -21.62
C LEU A 2 2.41 -28.12 -21.61
N LYS A 3 1.25 -27.84 -22.19
CA LYS A 3 0.75 -26.47 -22.39
C LYS A 3 0.18 -25.82 -21.12
N ASN A 4 -0.08 -26.59 -20.06
CA ASN A 4 -0.80 -26.11 -18.86
C ASN A 4 0.10 -25.49 -17.78
N ASN A 5 1.43 -25.64 -17.85
CA ASN A 5 2.34 -25.14 -16.81
C ASN A 5 2.73 -23.66 -16.99
N LYS A 6 2.71 -23.12 -18.22
CA LYS A 6 3.06 -21.71 -18.49
C LYS A 6 1.95 -20.75 -18.03
N GLU A 7 0.70 -21.12 -18.27
CA GLU A 7 -0.50 -20.39 -17.81
C GLU A 7 -0.54 -20.27 -16.29
N LYS A 8 -0.35 -21.39 -15.56
CA LYS A 8 -0.27 -21.40 -14.09
C LYS A 8 0.89 -20.54 -13.57
N LYS A 9 2.07 -20.61 -14.17
CA LYS A 9 3.22 -19.76 -13.78
C LYS A 9 2.93 -18.27 -13.96
N ASN A 10 2.22 -17.88 -15.01
CA ASN A 10 1.85 -16.48 -15.23
C ASN A 10 0.80 -15.99 -14.24
N GLN A 11 -0.19 -16.83 -13.88
CA GLN A 11 -1.19 -16.49 -12.85
C GLN A 11 -0.55 -16.37 -11.46
N LEU A 12 0.37 -17.28 -11.11
CA LEU A 12 1.13 -17.21 -9.87
C LEU A 12 2.04 -15.97 -9.81
N LYS A 13 2.66 -15.59 -10.93
CA LYS A 13 3.44 -14.33 -11.02
C LYS A 13 2.56 -13.09 -10.82
N LYS A 14 1.35 -13.04 -11.40
CA LYS A 14 0.40 -11.94 -11.18
C LYS A 14 0.01 -11.84 -9.71
N LEU A 15 -0.35 -12.96 -9.07
CA LEU A 15 -0.67 -13.01 -7.64
C LEU A 15 0.51 -12.56 -6.75
N ALA A 16 1.72 -13.03 -7.04
CA ALA A 16 2.92 -12.63 -6.34
C ALA A 16 3.16 -11.12 -6.48
N HIS A 17 3.01 -10.58 -7.69
CA HIS A 17 3.17 -9.15 -7.96
C HIS A 17 2.13 -8.29 -7.22
N PHE A 18 0.86 -8.70 -7.20
CA PHE A 18 -0.18 -8.00 -6.42
C PHE A 18 0.13 -8.02 -4.92
N SER A 19 0.59 -9.16 -4.39
CA SER A 19 0.99 -9.27 -2.98
C SER A 19 2.11 -8.29 -2.63
N SER A 20 3.12 -8.13 -3.50
CA SER A 20 4.21 -7.17 -3.29
C SER A 20 3.70 -5.72 -3.24
N ILE A 21 2.74 -5.37 -4.11
CA ILE A 21 2.14 -4.02 -4.14
C ILE A 21 1.35 -3.74 -2.87
N VAL A 22 0.48 -4.67 -2.48
CA VAL A 22 -0.30 -4.56 -1.24
C VAL A 22 0.61 -4.44 -0.02
N THR A 23 1.70 -5.20 0.01
CA THR A 23 2.70 -5.13 1.08
C THR A 23 3.38 -3.75 1.14
N GLN A 24 3.74 -3.18 -0.02
CA GLN A 24 4.32 -1.82 -0.08
C GLN A 24 3.33 -0.75 0.41
N MET A 25 2.05 -0.85 0.02
CA MET A 25 1.02 0.08 0.50
C MET A 25 0.77 -0.07 2.00
N ALA A 26 0.72 -1.30 2.51
CA ALA A 26 0.57 -1.57 3.93
C ALA A 26 1.73 -0.97 4.74
N ALA A 27 2.96 -1.06 4.24
CA ALA A 27 4.11 -0.43 4.87
C ALA A 27 3.96 1.10 4.97
N ILE A 28 3.48 1.76 3.91
CA ILE A 28 3.24 3.22 3.91
C ILE A 28 2.17 3.60 4.94
N ILE A 29 1.07 2.85 4.99
CA ILE A 29 -0.04 3.10 5.94
C ILE A 29 0.44 2.92 7.38
N LEU A 30 1.14 1.82 7.68
CA LEU A 30 1.66 1.54 9.03
C LEU A 30 2.68 2.59 9.46
N LEU A 31 3.58 3.00 8.57
CA LEU A 31 4.53 4.08 8.84
C LEU A 31 3.81 5.39 9.14
N GLY A 32 2.80 5.78 8.34
CA GLY A 32 2.04 7.00 8.56
C GLY A 32 1.25 6.98 9.89
N ALA A 33 0.59 5.86 10.20
CA ALA A 33 -0.13 5.70 11.46
C ALA A 33 0.81 5.74 12.68
N TYR A 34 1.95 5.06 12.60
CA TYR A 34 2.95 5.04 13.67
C TYR A 34 3.59 6.41 13.88
N LEU A 35 3.95 7.11 12.80
CA LEU A 35 4.48 8.49 12.86
C LEU A 35 3.45 9.45 13.45
N GLY A 36 2.18 9.34 13.05
CA GLY A 36 1.10 10.15 13.60
C GLY A 36 0.96 9.96 15.11
N GLY A 37 0.94 8.70 15.56
CA GLY A 37 0.86 8.36 16.98
C GLY A 37 2.06 8.83 17.78
N TYR A 38 3.28 8.66 17.24
CA TYR A 38 4.51 9.12 17.88
C TYR A 38 4.55 10.64 18.06
N ILE A 39 4.05 11.40 17.07
CA ILE A 39 3.97 12.86 17.15
C ILE A 39 2.92 13.31 18.17
N ASP A 40 1.77 12.64 18.22
CA ASP A 40 0.74 12.95 19.23
C ASP A 40 1.21 12.66 20.65
N GLU A 41 1.87 11.51 20.87
CA GLU A 41 2.41 11.11 22.18
C GLU A 41 3.51 12.07 22.66
N LYS A 42 4.44 12.43 21.77
CA LYS A 42 5.54 13.36 22.10
C LYS A 42 5.04 14.76 22.48
N ASN A 43 3.94 15.22 21.90
CA ASN A 43 3.41 16.55 22.15
C ASN A 43 2.40 16.61 23.32
N ASN A 44 2.10 15.48 23.99
CA ASN A 44 1.10 15.40 25.09
C ASN A 44 -0.27 15.99 24.72
N TYR A 45 -0.66 15.94 23.44
CA TYR A 45 -1.98 16.41 23.04
C TYR A 45 -3.03 15.44 23.58
N THR A 46 -4.02 15.95 24.32
CA THR A 46 -5.13 15.15 24.85
C THR A 46 -6.03 14.59 23.75
N SER A 47 -5.93 15.12 22.52
CA SER A 47 -6.61 14.61 21.34
C SER A 47 -5.61 14.23 20.25
N PRO A 48 -5.78 13.06 19.59
CA PRO A 48 -4.86 12.53 18.60
C PRO A 48 -5.02 13.23 17.23
N PHE A 49 -4.78 14.54 17.21
CA PHE A 49 -5.02 15.39 16.05
C PHE A 49 -4.07 15.06 14.90
N PHE A 50 -2.78 14.82 15.20
CA PHE A 50 -1.81 14.47 14.18
C PHE A 50 -2.05 13.06 13.65
N THR A 51 -2.38 12.08 14.49
CA THR A 51 -2.72 10.72 14.06
C THR A 51 -3.86 10.73 13.08
N ILE A 52 -4.92 11.51 13.32
CA ILE A 52 -6.06 11.61 12.40
C ILE A 52 -5.62 12.18 11.04
N ILE A 53 -4.89 13.30 11.03
CA ILE A 53 -4.44 13.96 9.80
C ILE A 53 -3.44 13.08 9.04
N LEU A 54 -2.44 12.54 9.72
CA LEU A 54 -1.37 11.74 9.12
C LEU A 54 -1.88 10.38 8.64
N SER A 55 -2.83 9.77 9.36
CA SER A 55 -3.54 8.57 8.89
C SER A 55 -4.39 8.87 7.66
N LEU A 56 -5.14 9.97 7.65
CA LEU A 56 -5.95 10.36 6.49
C LEU A 56 -5.08 10.60 5.26
N ILE A 57 -3.98 11.35 5.41
CA ILE A 57 -2.99 11.58 4.34
C ILE A 57 -2.35 10.25 3.92
N GLY A 58 -1.99 9.38 4.86
CA GLY A 58 -1.41 8.07 4.60
C GLY A 58 -2.34 7.17 3.77
N VAL A 59 -3.65 7.16 4.08
CA VAL A 59 -4.66 6.46 3.30
C VAL A 59 -4.77 7.06 1.89
N PHE A 60 -4.82 8.39 1.76
CA PHE A 60 -4.85 9.06 0.46
C PHE A 60 -3.61 8.72 -0.39
N LEU A 61 -2.41 8.74 0.20
CA LEU A 61 -1.17 8.39 -0.48
C LEU A 61 -1.14 6.93 -0.92
N ALA A 62 -1.58 6.01 -0.06
CA ALA A 62 -1.65 4.59 -0.38
C ALA A 62 -2.60 4.33 -1.54
N LEU A 63 -3.79 4.97 -1.53
CA LEU A 63 -4.74 4.88 -2.63
C LEU A 63 -4.18 5.48 -3.92
N TYR A 64 -3.57 6.66 -3.87
CA TYR A 64 -2.92 7.27 -5.03
C TYR A 64 -1.84 6.36 -5.63
N TYR A 65 -1.00 5.77 -4.76
CA TYR A 65 0.04 4.83 -5.18
C TYR A 65 -0.56 3.58 -5.84
N MET A 66 -1.63 3.02 -5.28
CA MET A 66 -2.37 1.90 -5.87
C MET A 66 -2.89 2.24 -7.27
N PHE A 67 -3.60 3.36 -7.41
CA PHE A 67 -4.19 3.78 -8.68
C PHE A 67 -3.11 3.98 -9.74
N ASN A 68 -2.00 4.64 -9.38
CA ASN A 68 -0.89 4.83 -10.31
C ASN A 68 -0.23 3.50 -10.67
N LYS A 69 -0.04 2.59 -9.71
CA LYS A 69 0.54 1.25 -9.94
C LYS A 69 -0.33 0.39 -10.85
N VAL A 70 -1.65 0.40 -10.65
CA VAL A 70 -2.61 -0.30 -11.51
C VAL A 70 -2.60 0.29 -12.91
N LYS A 71 -2.53 1.62 -13.05
CA LYS A 71 -2.42 2.27 -14.36
C LYS A 71 -1.13 1.91 -15.08
N THR A 72 0.00 1.81 -14.37
CA THR A 72 1.28 1.34 -14.95
C THR A 72 1.17 -0.10 -15.45
N ILE A 73 0.52 -0.99 -14.69
CA ILE A 73 0.33 -2.40 -15.10
C ILE A 73 -0.51 -2.51 -16.39
N ASN A 74 -1.49 -1.63 -16.57
CA ASN A 74 -2.35 -1.62 -17.76
C ASN A 74 -1.81 -0.75 -18.91
N GLY A 75 -0.82 0.10 -18.67
CA GLY A 75 -0.18 0.97 -19.67
C GLY A 75 1.07 0.36 -20.30
N GLU A 76 1.45 -0.85 -19.90
CA GLU A 76 2.42 -1.71 -20.59
C GLU A 76 1.71 -2.70 -21.56
N GLU A 77 0.61 -2.25 -22.18
CA GLU A 77 0.06 -2.81 -23.42
C GLU A 77 0.12 -1.76 -24.55
#